data_AF-A0A9D6ZIM1-F1
#
_entry.id   AF-A0A9D6ZIM1-F1
#
_cell.length_a   1.000
_cell.length_b   1.000
_cell.length_c   1.000
_cell.angle_alpha   90.00
_cell.angle_beta   90.00
_cell.angle_gamma   90.00
#
_symmetry.space_group_name_H-M   'P 1'
#
loop_
_entity.id
_entity.type
_entity.pdbx_description
1 polymer ?
#
loop_
_entity_poly.entity_id
_entity_poly.type
_entity_poly.pdbx_seq_one_letter_code
_entity_poly.pdbx_strand_id
1 'polypeptide(L)'
;MPQTTEQALNRSAAALPAASLSASPVRPLLSLPVSQAAAIVASVQLDKAHEAFLRLTRNPDDEALHDFRVGLRQLRSTFSAYPEAFPDLPKRLRKYMRQLARDTNHARDAEVQLDWLQRNERQINGDARLGCRWLLRQLELRKAEAYRVLRVDVLDEFTELEQQARTVLARNEIPDDNEDAAETLGHLCGAHLEELVADLTFHLRHIETREDEDQLHAARICGKRIRYLLSPLRAELKGSDSVVRRLQRLQDLLGDYHDAQVLGDLLRKFTRKAAREQSERWLELMLNQLPDTRTLARERKQDVLTGLLAVARLVAKRKEKLLVQLAQLQTRGAQEQLLHDIAMLAARMQGHAERAAG
;
A
#
# COMPACT_ATOMS: atom_id res chain seq x y z
N MET A 1 20.08 41.48 -24.78
CA MET A 1 18.64 41.74 -24.56
C MET A 1 17.84 40.72 -25.36
N PRO A 2 17.57 39.53 -24.81
CA PRO A 2 16.81 38.49 -25.50
C PRO A 2 15.33 38.66 -25.19
N GLN A 3 14.52 38.75 -26.24
CA GLN A 3 13.06 38.72 -26.17
C GLN A 3 12.61 37.27 -25.97
N THR A 4 12.06 37.03 -24.77
CA THR A 4 10.90 36.18 -24.47
C THR A 4 10.81 34.78 -25.09
N THR A 5 11.30 33.81 -24.31
CA THR A 5 11.03 32.36 -24.34
C THR A 5 9.56 31.99 -24.05
N GLU A 6 8.68 32.99 -23.89
CA GLU A 6 7.29 32.85 -23.44
C GLU A 6 6.30 32.54 -24.59
N GLN A 7 6.71 32.76 -25.84
CA GLN A 7 5.85 32.52 -27.01
C GLN A 7 6.01 31.12 -27.65
N ALA A 8 6.99 30.31 -27.22
CA ALA A 8 7.18 28.95 -27.71
C ALA A 8 6.39 27.88 -26.90
N LEU A 9 5.93 28.21 -25.71
CA LEU A 9 5.17 27.31 -24.82
C LEU A 9 3.65 27.39 -25.00
N ASN A 10 3.16 28.33 -25.82
CA ASN A 10 1.73 28.60 -25.97
C ASN A 10 1.08 28.03 -27.25
N ARG A 11 1.74 27.05 -27.90
CA ARG A 11 1.24 26.38 -29.12
C ARG A 11 1.00 24.87 -28.99
N SER A 12 1.07 24.29 -27.79
CA SER A 12 0.68 22.90 -27.54
C SER A 12 -0.51 22.76 -26.57
N ALA A 13 -1.33 23.80 -26.46
CA ALA A 13 -2.64 23.79 -25.81
C ALA A 13 -3.76 23.59 -26.83
N ALA A 14 -3.55 22.71 -27.82
CA ALA A 14 -4.65 22.18 -28.60
C ALA A 14 -5.41 21.22 -27.68
N ALA A 15 -6.55 21.71 -27.20
CA ALA A 15 -7.54 20.94 -26.47
C ALA A 15 -7.75 19.58 -27.17
N LEU A 16 -7.33 18.51 -26.52
CA LEU A 16 -7.82 17.17 -26.82
C LEU A 16 -9.35 17.27 -26.65
N PRO A 17 -10.15 16.89 -27.66
CA PRO A 17 -11.57 16.95 -27.51
C PRO A 17 -11.94 15.99 -26.38
N ALA A 18 -12.68 16.51 -25.40
CA ALA A 18 -13.52 15.69 -24.54
C ALA A 18 -14.41 14.87 -25.48
N ALA A 19 -13.96 13.66 -25.80
CA ALA A 19 -14.72 12.71 -26.57
C ALA A 19 -15.92 12.36 -25.70
N SER A 20 -17.02 13.04 -25.99
CA SER A 20 -18.38 12.65 -25.70
C SER A 20 -18.49 11.13 -25.72
N LEU A 21 -18.68 10.55 -24.54
CA LEU A 21 -19.18 9.20 -24.34
C LEU A 21 -20.56 9.10 -25.01
N SER A 22 -20.58 8.90 -26.32
CA SER A 22 -21.78 8.44 -27.02
C SER A 22 -22.07 7.05 -26.48
N ALA A 23 -23.25 6.89 -25.87
CA ALA A 23 -23.74 5.65 -25.30
C ALA A 23 -23.90 4.55 -26.36
N SER A 24 -22.81 3.85 -26.68
CA SER A 24 -22.88 2.41 -26.96
C SER A 24 -23.14 1.70 -25.64
N PRO A 25 -23.87 0.58 -25.61
CA PRO A 25 -24.02 -0.19 -24.38
C PRO A 25 -22.62 -0.67 -24.00
N VAL A 26 -22.01 -0.03 -23.00
CA VAL A 26 -20.73 -0.46 -22.45
C VAL A 26 -20.94 -1.90 -21.99
N ARG A 27 -20.38 -2.85 -22.73
CA ARG A 27 -20.43 -4.26 -22.35
C ARG A 27 -19.90 -4.38 -20.92
N PRO A 28 -20.60 -5.09 -20.02
CA PRO A 28 -20.14 -5.29 -18.65
C PRO A 28 -18.72 -5.87 -18.63
N LEU A 29 -17.83 -5.39 -17.74
CA LEU A 29 -16.43 -5.82 -17.67
C LEU A 29 -16.30 -7.33 -17.54
N LEU A 30 -17.21 -7.99 -16.83
CA LEU A 30 -17.20 -9.44 -16.62
C LEU A 30 -17.42 -10.24 -17.91
N SER A 31 -18.06 -9.63 -18.91
CA SER A 31 -18.34 -10.26 -20.20
C SER A 31 -17.26 -10.01 -21.24
N LEU A 32 -16.31 -9.10 -20.97
CA LEU A 32 -15.22 -8.82 -21.89
C LEU A 32 -14.14 -9.91 -21.80
N PRO A 33 -13.39 -10.14 -22.90
CA PRO A 33 -12.14 -10.89 -22.86
C PRO A 33 -11.19 -10.34 -21.79
N VAL A 34 -10.42 -11.24 -21.15
CA VAL A 34 -9.51 -10.87 -20.06
C VAL A 34 -8.55 -9.75 -20.45
N SER A 35 -7.99 -9.80 -21.67
CA SER A 35 -7.09 -8.77 -22.23
C SER A 35 -7.72 -7.39 -22.19
N GLN A 36 -8.92 -7.27 -22.76
CA GLN A 36 -9.66 -6.03 -22.88
C GLN A 36 -10.11 -5.47 -21.52
N ALA A 37 -10.72 -6.30 -20.68
CA ALA A 37 -11.13 -5.88 -19.35
C ALA A 37 -9.93 -5.45 -18.49
N ALA A 38 -8.84 -6.21 -18.50
CA ALA A 38 -7.64 -5.88 -17.75
C ALA A 38 -7.03 -4.56 -18.23
N ALA A 39 -7.05 -4.29 -19.55
CA ALA A 39 -6.56 -3.05 -20.12
C ALA A 39 -7.38 -1.85 -19.63
N ILE A 40 -8.72 -1.92 -19.70
CA ILE A 40 -9.62 -0.86 -19.17
C ILE A 40 -9.35 -0.59 -17.69
N VAL A 41 -9.24 -1.65 -16.88
CA VAL A 41 -8.95 -1.51 -15.44
C VAL A 41 -7.58 -0.87 -15.23
N ALA A 42 -6.56 -1.28 -15.97
CA ALA A 42 -5.22 -0.72 -15.87
C ALA A 42 -5.16 0.75 -16.32
N SER A 43 -5.87 1.14 -17.38
CA SER A 43 -5.99 2.52 -17.86
C SER A 43 -6.53 3.45 -16.77
N VAL A 44 -7.60 3.04 -16.09
CA VAL A 44 -8.17 3.81 -14.95
C VAL A 44 -7.16 4.00 -13.81
N GLN A 45 -6.34 2.99 -13.50
CA GLN A 45 -5.33 3.14 -12.44
C GLN A 45 -4.12 3.96 -12.89
N LEU A 46 -3.76 3.89 -14.17
CA LEU A 46 -2.70 4.71 -14.75
C LEU A 46 -3.11 6.19 -14.75
N ASP A 47 -4.36 6.50 -15.08
CA ASP A 47 -4.88 7.88 -15.03
C ASP A 47 -4.82 8.48 -13.62
N LYS A 48 -5.19 7.71 -12.60
CA LYS A 48 -5.05 8.17 -11.20
C LYS A 48 -3.59 8.40 -10.80
N ALA A 49 -2.69 7.52 -11.24
CA ALA A 49 -1.26 7.72 -11.01
C ALA A 49 -0.77 8.99 -11.73
N HIS A 50 -1.19 9.22 -12.97
CA HIS A 50 -0.83 10.42 -13.72
C HIS A 50 -1.35 11.70 -13.04
N GLU A 51 -2.61 11.74 -12.61
CA GLU A 51 -3.18 12.90 -11.91
C GLU A 51 -2.39 13.24 -10.64
N ALA A 52 -2.04 12.23 -9.85
CA ALA A 52 -1.23 12.41 -8.65
C ALA A 52 0.22 12.84 -8.99
N PHE A 53 0.79 12.34 -10.07
CA PHE A 53 2.10 12.78 -10.59
C PHE A 53 2.09 14.26 -11.01
N LEU A 54 1.01 14.74 -11.65
CA LEU A 54 0.86 16.15 -11.98
C LEU A 54 0.79 17.04 -10.72
N ARG A 55 0.09 16.58 -9.66
CA ARG A 55 0.08 17.27 -8.37
C ARG A 55 1.48 17.36 -7.76
N LEU A 56 2.25 16.26 -7.78
CA LEU A 56 3.64 16.23 -7.27
C LEU A 56 4.57 17.22 -7.96
N THR A 57 4.42 17.42 -9.26
CA THR A 57 5.32 18.26 -10.07
C THR A 57 4.91 19.73 -10.09
N ARG A 58 3.61 20.04 -10.01
CA ARG A 58 3.07 21.41 -10.17
C ARG A 58 2.73 22.10 -8.85
N ASN A 59 2.17 21.37 -7.88
CA ASN A 59 1.77 21.91 -6.58
C ASN A 59 1.74 20.79 -5.53
N PRO A 60 2.91 20.38 -5.00
CA PRO A 60 3.03 19.22 -4.14
C PRO A 60 2.32 19.47 -2.81
N ASP A 61 1.17 18.82 -2.62
CA ASP A 61 0.57 18.62 -1.32
C ASP A 61 1.11 17.33 -0.67
N ASP A 62 0.90 17.19 0.65
CA ASP A 62 1.41 16.05 1.43
C ASP A 62 0.77 14.70 1.02
N GLU A 63 -0.36 14.71 0.29
CA GLU A 63 -1.10 13.52 -0.13
C GLU A 63 -0.77 13.06 -1.56
N ALA A 64 -0.28 13.95 -2.42
CA ALA A 64 -0.01 13.66 -3.83
C ALA A 64 0.97 12.48 -3.99
N LEU A 65 1.96 12.38 -3.11
CA LEU A 65 2.88 11.25 -3.11
C LEU A 65 2.21 9.94 -2.70
N HIS A 66 1.30 10.02 -1.72
CA HIS A 66 0.53 8.86 -1.29
C HIS A 66 -0.34 8.35 -2.42
N ASP A 67 -1.10 9.23 -3.08
CA ASP A 67 -2.01 8.90 -4.17
C ASP A 67 -1.27 8.31 -5.37
N PHE A 68 -0.13 8.91 -5.75
CA PHE A 68 0.72 8.41 -6.83
C PHE A 68 1.15 6.97 -6.59
N ARG A 69 1.58 6.67 -5.36
CA ARG A 69 1.96 5.31 -4.99
C ARG A 69 0.80 4.34 -4.93
N VAL A 70 -0.38 4.79 -4.50
CA VAL A 70 -1.59 3.96 -4.48
C VAL A 70 -1.96 3.55 -5.90
N GLY A 71 -2.00 4.51 -6.83
CA GLY A 71 -2.24 4.26 -8.26
C GLY A 71 -1.25 3.27 -8.84
N LEU A 72 0.06 3.50 -8.66
CA LEU A 72 1.10 2.59 -9.17
C LEU A 72 1.08 1.20 -8.54
N ARG A 73 0.72 1.07 -7.26
CA ARG A 73 0.55 -0.23 -6.63
C ARG A 73 -0.63 -0.99 -7.22
N GLN A 74 -1.75 -0.32 -7.46
CA GLN A 74 -2.94 -0.92 -8.08
C GLN A 74 -2.64 -1.33 -9.51
N LEU A 75 -2.01 -0.45 -10.31
CA LEU A 75 -1.57 -0.75 -11.66
C LEU A 75 -0.65 -1.98 -11.72
N ARG A 76 0.37 -2.04 -10.85
CA ARG A 76 1.26 -3.20 -10.72
C ARG A 76 0.48 -4.47 -10.36
N SER A 77 -0.52 -4.36 -9.49
CA SER A 77 -1.36 -5.50 -9.11
C SER A 77 -2.15 -6.01 -10.31
N THR A 78 -2.73 -5.13 -11.11
CA THR A 78 -3.46 -5.52 -12.34
C THR A 78 -2.53 -6.25 -13.31
N PHE A 79 -1.36 -5.68 -13.62
CA PHE A 79 -0.39 -6.34 -14.50
C PHE A 79 0.15 -7.67 -13.98
N SER A 80 0.20 -7.86 -12.66
CA SER A 80 0.65 -9.12 -12.06
C SER A 80 -0.47 -10.17 -12.00
N ALA A 81 -1.74 -9.73 -11.98
CA ALA A 81 -2.90 -10.61 -12.00
C ALA A 81 -3.17 -11.18 -13.39
N TYR A 82 -2.87 -10.42 -14.45
CA TYR A 82 -3.12 -10.81 -15.84
C TYR A 82 -1.84 -10.74 -16.69
N PRO A 83 -0.81 -11.54 -16.40
CA PRO A 83 0.46 -11.46 -17.12
C PRO A 83 0.33 -11.76 -18.62
N GLU A 84 -0.58 -12.68 -18.98
CA GLU A 84 -0.85 -13.10 -20.36
C GLU A 84 -1.59 -12.03 -21.17
N ALA A 85 -2.33 -11.14 -20.51
CA ALA A 85 -2.96 -9.98 -21.16
C ALA A 85 -1.95 -8.90 -21.56
N PHE A 86 -0.74 -8.92 -21.01
CA PHE A 86 0.26 -7.87 -21.24
C PHE A 86 1.66 -8.43 -21.52
N PRO A 87 1.84 -9.27 -22.55
CA PRO A 87 3.13 -9.87 -22.88
C PRO A 87 4.15 -8.80 -23.28
N ASP A 88 3.69 -7.75 -23.98
CA ASP A 88 4.50 -6.64 -24.49
C ASP A 88 4.75 -5.53 -23.48
N LEU A 89 4.29 -5.68 -22.22
CA LEU A 89 4.52 -4.67 -21.21
C LEU A 89 6.03 -4.48 -20.98
N PRO A 90 6.56 -3.25 -21.04
CA PRO A 90 7.99 -3.02 -20.91
C PRO A 90 8.55 -3.61 -19.62
N LYS A 91 9.60 -4.44 -19.74
CA LYS A 91 10.32 -4.98 -18.57
C LYS A 91 10.84 -3.85 -17.67
N ARG A 92 11.23 -2.71 -18.26
CA ARG A 92 11.64 -1.49 -17.55
C ARG A 92 10.51 -0.94 -16.68
N LEU A 93 9.29 -0.84 -17.18
CA LEU A 93 8.12 -0.41 -16.40
C LEU A 93 7.84 -1.34 -15.21
N ARG A 94 7.88 -2.67 -15.43
CA ARG A 94 7.73 -3.65 -14.34
C ARG A 94 8.81 -3.47 -13.26
N LYS A 95 10.06 -3.25 -13.67
CA LYS A 95 11.19 -3.01 -12.76
C LYS A 95 11.00 -1.69 -12.00
N TYR A 96 10.63 -0.62 -12.71
CA TYR A 96 10.39 0.70 -12.14
C TYR A 96 9.29 0.67 -11.07
N MET A 97 8.11 0.11 -11.36
CA MET A 97 7.04 0.02 -10.36
C MET A 97 7.46 -0.81 -9.12
N ARG A 98 8.28 -1.85 -9.30
CA ARG A 98 8.82 -2.61 -8.16
C ARG A 98 9.82 -1.79 -7.36
N GLN A 99 10.72 -1.08 -8.04
CA GLN A 99 11.74 -0.25 -7.41
C GLN A 99 11.08 0.88 -6.63
N LEU A 100 10.17 1.61 -7.27
CA LEU A 100 9.39 2.64 -6.62
C LEU A 100 8.62 2.12 -5.41
N ALA A 101 7.93 0.97 -5.54
CA ALA A 101 7.23 0.38 -4.41
C ALA A 101 8.18 0.11 -3.23
N ARG A 102 9.42 -0.32 -3.48
CA ARG A 102 10.44 -0.54 -2.45
C ARG A 102 10.95 0.76 -1.84
N ASP A 103 11.38 1.70 -2.67
CA ASP A 103 12.02 2.96 -2.23
C ASP A 103 11.05 3.80 -1.41
N THR A 104 9.78 3.74 -1.78
CA THR A 104 8.74 4.46 -1.09
C THR A 104 8.29 3.78 0.21
N ASN A 105 8.50 2.46 0.41
CA ASN A 105 8.02 1.77 1.62
C ASN A 105 8.53 2.43 2.90
N HIS A 106 9.82 2.78 2.94
CA HIS A 106 10.42 3.43 4.10
C HIS A 106 9.82 4.80 4.43
N ALA A 107 9.42 5.58 3.41
CA ALA A 107 8.73 6.85 3.63
C ALA A 107 7.36 6.62 4.29
N ARG A 108 6.60 5.64 3.80
CA ARG A 108 5.27 5.33 4.36
C ARG A 108 5.36 4.77 5.76
N ASP A 109 6.30 3.86 6.01
CA ASP A 109 6.50 3.29 7.33
C ASP A 109 6.83 4.40 8.33
N ALA A 110 7.71 5.34 7.96
CA ALA A 110 8.07 6.47 8.81
C ALA A 110 6.88 7.41 9.08
N GLU A 111 6.05 7.73 8.08
CA GLU A 111 4.80 8.50 8.27
C GLU A 111 3.87 7.84 9.28
N VAL A 112 3.55 6.56 9.07
CA VAL A 112 2.62 5.80 9.91
C VAL A 112 3.16 5.69 11.35
N GLN A 113 4.47 5.50 11.51
CA GLN A 113 5.12 5.43 12.80
C GLN A 113 5.13 6.78 13.53
N LEU A 114 5.43 7.87 12.83
CA LEU A 114 5.39 9.24 13.38
C LEU A 114 3.99 9.58 13.87
N ASP A 115 3.01 9.42 12.99
CA ASP A 115 1.62 9.72 13.25
C ASP A 115 1.07 8.90 14.44
N TRP A 116 1.38 7.61 14.48
CA TRP A 116 1.04 6.76 15.61
C TRP A 116 1.71 7.22 16.91
N LEU A 117 3.02 7.49 16.89
CA LEU A 117 3.76 7.88 18.09
C LEU A 117 3.29 9.24 18.63
N GLN A 118 3.04 10.22 17.76
CA GLN A 118 2.51 11.53 18.12
C GLN A 118 1.14 11.43 18.81
N ARG A 119 0.22 10.59 18.29
CA ARG A 119 -1.09 10.36 18.93
C ARG A 119 -0.99 9.67 20.28
N ASN A 120 0.09 8.91 20.52
CA ASN A 120 0.28 8.14 21.76
C ASN A 120 1.28 8.78 22.73
N GLU A 121 1.92 9.90 22.37
CA GLU A 121 2.96 10.55 23.18
C GLU A 121 2.46 10.90 24.60
N ARG A 122 1.20 11.29 24.74
CA ARG A 122 0.59 11.64 26.04
C ARG A 122 0.53 10.46 27.03
N GLN A 123 0.67 9.22 26.56
CA GLN A 123 0.74 8.04 27.41
C GLN A 123 2.14 7.83 28.01
N ILE A 124 3.14 8.58 27.56
CA ILE A 124 4.54 8.47 27.98
C ILE A 124 4.87 9.61 28.96
N ASN A 125 5.23 9.23 30.18
CA ASN A 125 5.37 10.15 31.32
C ASN A 125 6.74 10.04 32.01
N GLY A 126 7.07 11.06 32.80
CA GLY A 126 8.32 11.10 33.57
C GLY A 126 9.56 11.01 32.69
N ASP A 127 10.52 10.21 33.15
CA ASP A 127 11.84 10.06 32.51
C ASP A 127 11.75 9.42 31.11
N ALA A 128 10.67 8.70 30.80
CA ALA A 128 10.45 8.08 29.49
C ALA A 128 10.20 9.10 28.35
N ARG A 129 9.83 10.35 28.68
CA ARG A 129 9.56 11.39 27.66
C ARG A 129 10.78 11.73 26.83
N LEU A 130 11.98 11.65 27.41
CA LEU A 130 13.21 11.95 26.68
C LEU A 130 13.41 10.96 25.53
N GLY A 131 13.29 9.66 25.80
CA GLY A 131 13.45 8.64 24.78
C GLY A 131 12.36 8.65 23.71
N CYS A 132 11.12 9.02 24.07
CA CYS A 132 10.05 9.23 23.10
C CYS A 132 10.37 10.38 22.12
N ARG A 133 10.81 11.53 22.64
CA ARG A 133 11.22 12.67 21.79
C ARG A 133 12.42 12.34 20.91
N TRP A 134 13.38 11.59 21.45
CA TRP A 134 14.51 11.09 20.67
C TRP A 134 14.02 10.21 19.51
N LEU A 135 13.08 9.30 19.76
CA LEU A 135 12.51 8.42 18.73
C LEU A 135 11.74 9.21 17.67
N LEU A 136 10.90 10.17 18.06
CA LEU A 136 10.21 11.08 17.14
C LEU A 136 11.22 11.75 16.19
N ARG A 137 12.31 12.29 16.73
CA ARG A 137 13.37 12.91 15.92
C ARG A 137 14.04 11.91 14.97
N GLN A 138 14.32 10.67 15.41
CA GLN A 138 14.89 9.66 14.52
C GLN A 138 13.93 9.31 13.36
N LEU A 139 12.63 9.24 13.64
CA LEU A 139 11.62 8.99 12.63
C LEU A 139 11.45 10.17 11.65
N GLU A 140 11.53 11.42 12.14
CA GLU A 140 11.53 12.62 11.29
C GLU A 140 12.72 12.63 10.34
N LEU A 141 13.93 12.35 10.84
CA LEU A 141 15.13 12.24 10.02
C LEU A 141 15.00 11.13 8.97
N ARG A 142 14.43 9.98 9.35
CA ARG A 142 14.17 8.87 8.44
C ARG A 142 13.15 9.23 7.36
N LYS A 143 12.06 9.93 7.71
CA LYS A 143 11.07 10.45 6.76
C LYS A 143 11.73 11.42 5.79
N ALA A 144 12.48 12.41 6.29
CA ALA A 144 13.17 13.40 5.46
C ALA A 144 14.12 12.74 4.46
N GLU A 145 14.93 11.76 4.91
CA GLU A 145 15.84 11.03 4.04
C GLU A 145 15.10 10.21 2.98
N ALA A 146 14.03 9.50 3.37
CA ALA A 146 13.24 8.71 2.42
C ALA A 146 12.60 9.60 1.34
N TYR A 147 12.11 10.79 1.70
CA TYR A 147 11.59 11.77 0.74
C TYR A 147 12.67 12.37 -0.15
N ARG A 148 13.88 12.59 0.38
CA ARG A 148 15.02 13.10 -0.40
C ARG A 148 15.41 12.14 -1.51
N VAL A 149 15.56 10.85 -1.21
CA VAL A 149 15.86 9.80 -2.20
C VAL A 149 14.74 9.73 -3.25
N LEU A 150 13.49 9.78 -2.78
CA LEU A 150 12.34 9.60 -3.66
C LEU A 150 12.15 10.70 -4.70
N ARG A 151 12.41 11.97 -4.34
CA ARG A 151 12.21 13.09 -5.27
C ARG A 151 13.21 13.11 -6.44
N VAL A 152 14.38 12.50 -6.27
CA VAL A 152 15.47 12.57 -7.27
C VAL A 152 15.34 11.49 -8.34
N ASP A 153 14.96 10.26 -7.98
CA ASP A 153 15.04 9.12 -8.91
C ASP A 153 13.72 8.76 -9.60
N VAL A 154 12.58 9.20 -9.05
CA VAL A 154 11.27 8.66 -9.42
C VAL A 154 10.58 9.47 -10.51
N LEU A 155 10.68 10.79 -10.47
CA LEU A 155 9.78 11.65 -11.26
C LEU A 155 10.17 11.71 -12.74
N ASP A 156 11.46 11.60 -13.07
CA ASP A 156 11.95 11.77 -14.43
C ASP A 156 11.66 10.55 -15.33
N GLU A 157 11.66 9.33 -14.76
CA GLU A 157 11.41 8.11 -15.54
C GLU A 157 9.90 7.84 -15.78
N PHE A 158 9.01 8.42 -14.97
CA PHE A 158 7.59 8.07 -15.00
C PHE A 158 6.92 8.43 -16.34
N THR A 159 7.21 9.60 -16.89
CA THR A 159 6.56 10.11 -18.12
C THR A 159 6.82 9.20 -19.32
N GLU A 160 8.06 8.73 -19.50
CA GLU A 160 8.43 7.81 -20.58
C GLU A 160 7.71 6.46 -20.43
N LEU A 161 7.71 5.94 -19.19
CA LEU A 161 7.11 4.64 -18.88
C LEU A 161 5.58 4.67 -18.96
N GLU A 162 4.96 5.78 -18.61
CA GLU A 162 3.52 6.02 -18.78
C GLU A 162 3.14 5.97 -20.26
N GLN A 163 3.87 6.67 -21.14
CA GLN A 163 3.55 6.69 -22.57
C GLN A 163 3.64 5.28 -23.18
N GLN A 164 4.65 4.50 -22.79
CA GLN A 164 4.78 3.10 -23.21
C GLN A 164 3.62 2.24 -22.67
N ALA A 165 3.23 2.44 -21.40
CA ALA A 165 2.08 1.75 -20.81
C ALA A 165 0.79 2.06 -21.57
N ARG A 166 0.50 3.34 -21.82
CA ARG A 166 -0.69 3.78 -22.58
C ARG A 166 -0.76 3.16 -23.97
N THR A 167 0.38 3.03 -24.64
CA THR A 167 0.46 2.38 -25.96
C THR A 167 0.07 0.91 -25.90
N VAL A 168 0.54 0.17 -24.89
CA VAL A 168 0.17 -1.25 -24.71
C VAL A 168 -1.30 -1.39 -24.33
N LEU A 169 -1.79 -0.54 -23.43
CA LEU A 169 -3.18 -0.57 -22.96
C LEU A 169 -4.17 -0.27 -24.10
N ALA A 170 -3.94 0.78 -24.87
CA ALA A 170 -4.80 1.16 -25.99
C ALA A 170 -4.92 0.07 -27.07
N ARG A 171 -3.87 -0.73 -27.29
CA ARG A 171 -3.92 -1.87 -28.22
C ARG A 171 -4.80 -3.02 -27.71
N ASN A 172 -4.79 -3.25 -26.40
CA ASN A 172 -5.57 -4.33 -25.77
C ASN A 172 -7.03 -3.93 -25.52
N GLU A 173 -7.37 -2.64 -25.57
CA GLU A 173 -8.76 -2.16 -25.45
C GLU A 173 -9.59 -2.39 -26.73
N ILE A 174 -8.94 -2.62 -27.87
CA ILE A 174 -9.59 -2.83 -29.16
C ILE A 174 -9.99 -4.32 -29.26
N PRO A 175 -11.26 -4.64 -29.56
CA PRO A 175 -11.69 -6.03 -29.78
C PRO A 175 -10.93 -6.65 -30.96
N ASP A 176 -10.47 -7.89 -30.80
CA ASP A 176 -9.90 -8.66 -31.91
C ASP A 176 -11.02 -9.47 -32.57
N ASP A 177 -11.03 -9.57 -33.90
CA ASP A 177 -12.13 -10.17 -34.68
C ASP A 177 -12.33 -11.69 -34.45
N ASN A 178 -11.48 -12.32 -33.62
CA ASN A 178 -11.46 -13.76 -33.31
C ASN A 178 -11.84 -14.11 -31.85
N GLU A 179 -12.44 -13.19 -31.09
CA GLU A 179 -12.61 -13.30 -29.62
C GLU A 179 -13.78 -14.17 -29.11
N ASP A 180 -14.59 -14.80 -29.98
CA ASP A 180 -15.74 -15.61 -29.53
C ASP A 180 -15.34 -16.86 -28.70
N ALA A 181 -14.05 -17.22 -28.68
CA ALA A 181 -13.49 -18.31 -27.86
C ALA A 181 -12.55 -17.82 -26.73
N ALA A 182 -12.40 -16.51 -26.53
CA ALA A 182 -11.50 -15.97 -25.50
C ALA A 182 -12.09 -16.16 -24.09
N GLU A 183 -11.25 -16.51 -23.12
CA GLU A 183 -11.67 -16.57 -21.73
C GLU A 183 -12.14 -15.18 -21.26
N THR A 184 -13.33 -15.14 -20.65
CA THR A 184 -13.92 -13.89 -20.15
C THR A 184 -13.35 -13.54 -18.77
N LEU A 185 -13.33 -12.24 -18.45
CA LEU A 185 -12.90 -11.78 -17.13
C LEU A 185 -13.73 -12.43 -16.01
N GLY A 186 -15.04 -12.60 -16.20
CA GLY A 186 -15.93 -13.21 -15.21
C GLY A 186 -15.54 -14.63 -14.85
N HIS A 187 -15.22 -15.46 -15.85
CA HIS A 187 -14.77 -16.84 -15.64
C HIS A 187 -13.44 -16.88 -14.87
N LEU A 188 -12.41 -16.21 -15.40
CA LEU A 188 -11.07 -16.19 -14.81
C LEU A 188 -11.09 -15.63 -13.39
N CYS A 189 -11.70 -14.46 -13.19
CA CYS A 189 -11.77 -13.84 -11.87
C CYS A 189 -12.61 -14.65 -10.89
N GLY A 190 -13.65 -15.35 -11.34
CA GLY A 190 -14.44 -16.24 -10.50
C GLY A 190 -13.61 -17.40 -9.96
N ALA A 191 -12.89 -18.11 -10.84
CA ALA A 191 -11.98 -19.20 -10.45
C ALA A 191 -10.86 -18.71 -9.51
N HIS A 192 -10.20 -17.59 -9.84
CA HIS A 192 -9.17 -17.01 -8.97
C HIS A 192 -9.71 -16.53 -7.62
N LEU A 193 -10.94 -16.01 -7.58
CA LEU A 193 -11.56 -15.56 -6.34
C LEU A 193 -11.89 -16.74 -5.41
N GLU A 194 -12.26 -17.90 -5.97
CA GLU A 194 -12.49 -19.14 -5.25
C GLU A 194 -11.21 -19.65 -4.56
N GLU A 195 -10.09 -19.68 -5.28
CA GLU A 195 -8.78 -20.03 -4.70
C GLU A 195 -8.39 -19.04 -3.58
N LEU A 196 -8.51 -17.73 -3.85
CA LEU A 196 -8.13 -16.71 -2.90
C LEU A 196 -8.99 -16.71 -1.62
N VAL A 197 -10.28 -17.05 -1.71
CA VAL A 197 -11.14 -17.15 -0.52
C VAL A 197 -10.82 -18.40 0.29
N ALA A 198 -10.43 -19.51 -0.36
CA ALA A 198 -9.94 -20.70 0.32
C ALA A 198 -8.64 -20.40 1.09
N ASP A 199 -7.66 -19.75 0.43
CA ASP A 199 -6.40 -19.31 1.06
C ASP A 199 -6.65 -18.36 2.22
N LEU A 200 -7.50 -17.34 2.03
CA LEU A 200 -7.82 -16.40 3.09
C LEU A 200 -8.50 -17.10 4.27
N THR A 201 -9.40 -18.05 4.00
CA THR A 201 -10.05 -18.86 5.05
C THR A 201 -9.03 -19.68 5.82
N PHE A 202 -8.11 -20.35 5.13
CA PHE A 202 -7.04 -21.11 5.75
C PHE A 202 -6.20 -20.22 6.67
N HIS A 203 -5.67 -19.12 6.16
CA HIS A 203 -4.81 -18.25 6.96
C HIS A 203 -5.53 -17.64 8.16
N LEU A 204 -6.76 -17.14 7.97
CA LEU A 204 -7.50 -16.54 9.08
C LEU A 204 -7.86 -17.54 10.19
N ARG A 205 -8.03 -18.83 9.88
CA ARG A 205 -8.30 -19.88 10.88
C ARG A 205 -7.07 -20.25 11.69
N HIS A 206 -5.87 -20.01 11.17
CA HIS A 206 -4.60 -20.36 11.83
C HIS A 206 -3.94 -19.15 12.51
N ILE A 207 -4.68 -18.07 12.75
CA ILE A 207 -4.21 -16.94 13.56
C ILE A 207 -4.81 -17.10 14.97
N GLU A 208 -4.03 -17.67 15.88
CA GLU A 208 -4.44 -17.88 17.27
C GLU A 208 -3.68 -16.96 18.23
N THR A 209 -2.41 -16.70 17.91
CA THR A 209 -1.48 -16.01 18.78
C THR A 209 -0.73 -14.91 18.03
N ARG A 210 0.08 -14.15 18.78
CA ARG A 210 0.97 -13.13 18.21
C ARG A 210 2.15 -13.70 17.43
N GLU A 211 2.40 -15.00 17.54
CA GLU A 211 3.54 -15.70 16.93
C GLU A 211 3.22 -16.18 15.52
N ASP A 212 1.93 -16.19 15.12
CA ASP A 212 1.45 -16.57 13.80
C ASP A 212 1.65 -15.47 12.75
N GLU A 213 2.83 -14.83 12.77
CA GLU A 213 3.15 -13.65 11.96
C GLU A 213 3.05 -13.94 10.45
N ASP A 214 3.41 -15.16 10.04
CA ASP A 214 3.30 -15.61 8.66
C ASP A 214 1.84 -15.71 8.21
N GLN A 215 0.94 -16.22 9.06
CA GLN A 215 -0.49 -16.34 8.75
C GLN A 215 -1.15 -14.96 8.67
N LEU A 216 -0.82 -14.06 9.60
CA LEU A 216 -1.25 -12.66 9.57
C LEU A 216 -0.79 -11.95 8.28
N HIS A 217 0.47 -12.17 7.88
CA HIS A 217 1.01 -11.60 6.66
C HIS A 217 0.33 -12.15 5.40
N ALA A 218 0.16 -13.48 5.34
CA ALA A 218 -0.47 -14.16 4.22
C ALA A 218 -1.95 -13.79 4.07
N ALA A 219 -2.72 -13.76 5.17
CA ALA A 219 -4.10 -13.29 5.19
C ALA A 219 -4.21 -11.85 4.66
N ARG A 220 -3.27 -10.98 5.06
CA ARG A 220 -3.24 -9.59 4.59
C ARG A 220 -2.96 -9.49 3.09
N ILE A 221 -2.06 -10.33 2.56
CA ILE A 221 -1.78 -10.38 1.11
C ILE A 221 -3.00 -10.90 0.36
N CYS A 222 -3.60 -12.01 0.80
CA CYS A 222 -4.78 -12.60 0.17
C CYS A 222 -5.95 -11.61 0.14
N GLY A 223 -6.24 -10.96 1.28
CA GLY A 223 -7.26 -9.92 1.34
C GLY A 223 -7.01 -8.77 0.36
N LYS A 224 -5.75 -8.32 0.20
CA LYS A 224 -5.41 -7.30 -0.81
C LYS A 224 -5.70 -7.77 -2.23
N ARG A 225 -5.31 -9.01 -2.58
CA ARG A 225 -5.55 -9.60 -3.91
C ARG A 225 -7.05 -9.66 -4.21
N ILE A 226 -7.85 -10.17 -3.27
CA ILE A 226 -9.32 -10.20 -3.38
C ILE A 226 -9.88 -8.77 -3.59
N ARG A 227 -9.42 -7.80 -2.79
CA ARG A 227 -9.88 -6.41 -2.91
C ARG A 227 -9.53 -5.81 -4.27
N TYR A 228 -8.36 -6.10 -4.82
CA TYR A 228 -7.96 -5.59 -6.13
C TYR A 228 -8.76 -6.22 -7.27
N LEU A 229 -9.15 -7.49 -7.14
CA LEU A 229 -10.04 -8.18 -8.09
C LEU A 229 -11.47 -7.62 -8.04
N LEU A 230 -12.02 -7.41 -6.83
CA LEU A 230 -13.42 -6.96 -6.66
C LEU A 230 -13.64 -5.45 -6.81
N SER A 231 -12.62 -4.63 -6.57
CA SER A 231 -12.79 -3.16 -6.58
C SER A 231 -13.24 -2.57 -7.92
N PRO A 232 -12.74 -3.03 -9.09
CA PRO A 232 -13.25 -2.59 -10.39
C PRO A 232 -14.71 -2.99 -10.63
N LEU A 233 -15.17 -4.07 -9.99
CA LEU A 233 -16.47 -4.68 -10.22
C LEU A 233 -17.57 -4.16 -9.27
N ARG A 234 -17.31 -3.12 -8.48
CA ARG A 234 -18.23 -2.62 -7.46
C ARG A 234 -19.58 -2.17 -8.01
N ALA A 235 -19.58 -1.53 -9.18
CA ALA A 235 -20.79 -1.00 -9.82
C ALA A 235 -21.57 -2.09 -10.57
N GLU A 236 -20.88 -3.09 -11.10
CA GLU A 236 -21.44 -4.13 -11.97
C GLU A 236 -21.93 -5.35 -11.17
N LEU A 237 -21.17 -5.78 -10.16
CA LEU A 237 -21.47 -6.98 -9.39
C LEU A 237 -22.20 -6.63 -8.09
N LYS A 238 -23.53 -6.81 -8.09
CA LYS A 238 -24.37 -6.59 -6.89
C LYS A 238 -23.79 -7.30 -5.66
N GLY A 239 -23.53 -6.56 -4.59
CA GLY A 239 -22.95 -7.07 -3.34
C GLY A 239 -21.43 -6.91 -3.23
N SER A 240 -20.72 -6.71 -4.34
CA SER A 240 -19.26 -6.51 -4.37
C SER A 240 -18.84 -5.34 -3.49
N ASP A 241 -19.52 -4.19 -3.59
CA ASP A 241 -19.16 -3.02 -2.79
C ASP A 241 -19.29 -3.26 -1.27
N SER A 242 -20.32 -3.98 -0.81
CA SER A 242 -20.45 -4.36 0.61
C SER A 242 -19.34 -5.30 1.07
N VAL A 243 -19.00 -6.29 0.24
CA VAL A 243 -17.87 -7.21 0.49
C VAL A 243 -16.56 -6.44 0.56
N VAL A 244 -16.30 -5.55 -0.41
CA VAL A 244 -15.06 -4.76 -0.43
C VAL A 244 -14.96 -3.86 0.81
N ARG A 245 -16.04 -3.23 1.27
CA ARG A 245 -16.04 -2.43 2.52
C ARG A 245 -15.78 -3.27 3.77
N ARG A 246 -16.33 -4.48 3.86
CA ARG A 246 -16.03 -5.41 4.97
C ARG A 246 -14.60 -5.92 4.93
N LEU A 247 -14.11 -6.27 3.75
CA LEU A 247 -12.75 -6.71 3.52
C LEU A 247 -11.74 -5.59 3.79
N GLN A 248 -12.09 -4.33 3.51
CA GLN A 248 -11.31 -3.16 3.92
C GLN A 248 -11.16 -3.12 5.45
N ARG A 249 -12.26 -3.26 6.21
CA ARG A 249 -12.20 -3.27 7.68
C ARG A 249 -11.31 -4.39 8.24
N LEU A 250 -11.39 -5.59 7.66
CA LEU A 250 -10.49 -6.69 8.02
C LEU A 250 -9.03 -6.35 7.69
N GLN A 251 -8.77 -5.78 6.51
CA GLN A 251 -7.43 -5.34 6.10
C GLN A 251 -6.88 -4.21 6.96
N ASP A 252 -7.73 -3.33 7.48
CA ASP A 252 -7.31 -2.25 8.37
C ASP A 252 -6.77 -2.83 9.67
N LEU A 253 -7.44 -3.84 10.26
CA LEU A 253 -6.95 -4.56 11.44
C LEU A 253 -5.63 -5.31 11.18
N LEU A 254 -5.56 -6.07 10.08
CA LEU A 254 -4.34 -6.80 9.70
C LEU A 254 -3.20 -5.83 9.35
N GLY A 255 -3.52 -4.68 8.76
CA GLY A 255 -2.61 -3.59 8.45
C GLY A 255 -2.06 -2.95 9.71
N ASP A 256 -2.92 -2.62 10.67
CA ASP A 256 -2.54 -2.05 11.96
C ASP A 256 -1.61 -3.00 12.74
N TYR A 257 -1.85 -4.31 12.67
CA TYR A 257 -0.99 -5.30 13.30
C TYR A 257 0.39 -5.32 12.65
N HIS A 258 0.43 -5.33 11.32
CA HIS A 258 1.68 -5.27 10.55
C HIS A 258 2.47 -3.99 10.83
N ASP A 259 1.81 -2.83 10.91
CA ASP A 259 2.45 -1.56 11.22
C ASP A 259 3.04 -1.57 12.64
N ALA A 260 2.37 -2.22 13.59
CA ALA A 260 2.89 -2.44 14.94
C ALA A 260 4.11 -3.38 14.95
N GLN A 261 4.13 -4.43 14.12
CA GLN A 261 5.30 -5.31 13.96
C GLN A 261 6.49 -4.54 13.40
N VAL A 262 6.28 -3.79 12.31
CA VAL A 262 7.34 -3.00 11.65
C VAL A 262 7.91 -1.94 12.61
N LEU A 263 7.08 -1.30 13.41
CA LEU A 263 7.54 -0.40 14.48
C LEU A 263 8.32 -1.16 15.58
N GLY A 264 7.87 -2.35 15.97
CA GLY A 264 8.58 -3.20 16.93
C GLY A 264 10.00 -3.55 16.46
N ASP A 265 10.17 -3.93 15.20
CA ASP A 265 11.49 -4.22 14.63
C ASP A 265 12.37 -2.98 14.54
N LEU A 266 11.77 -1.83 14.23
CA LEU A 266 12.48 -0.57 14.23
C LEU A 266 12.93 -0.17 15.64
N LEU A 267 12.09 -0.37 16.65
CA LEU A 267 12.45 -0.15 18.06
C LEU A 267 13.63 -1.03 18.46
N ARG A 268 13.69 -2.30 18.03
CA ARG A 268 14.87 -3.16 18.29
C ARG A 268 16.15 -2.54 17.73
N LYS A 269 16.10 -2.02 16.50
CA LYS A 269 17.25 -1.35 15.85
C LYS A 269 17.65 -0.08 16.61
N PHE A 270 16.69 0.76 16.95
CA PHE A 270 16.94 2.02 17.63
C PHE A 270 17.37 1.85 19.09
N THR A 271 16.85 0.86 19.80
CA THR A 271 17.31 0.52 21.16
C THR A 271 18.78 0.09 21.14
N ARG A 272 19.20 -0.74 20.16
CA ARG A 272 20.61 -1.10 20.00
C ARG A 272 21.49 0.11 19.71
N LYS A 273 21.04 1.00 18.82
CA LYS A 273 21.74 2.26 18.50
C LYS A 273 21.89 3.14 19.74
N ALA A 274 20.79 3.41 20.45
CA ALA A 274 20.78 4.25 21.64
C ALA A 274 21.64 3.67 22.77
N ALA A 275 21.60 2.35 22.98
CA ALA A 275 22.43 1.68 23.98
C ALA A 275 23.93 1.82 23.65
N ARG A 276 24.30 1.66 22.38
CA ARG A 276 25.68 1.86 21.92
C ARG A 276 26.13 3.31 22.14
N GLU A 277 25.37 4.29 21.68
CA GLU A 277 25.67 5.72 21.84
C GLU A 277 25.74 6.14 23.31
N GLN A 278 24.92 5.54 24.18
CA GLN A 278 25.00 5.76 25.62
C GLN A 278 26.29 5.18 26.20
N SER A 279 26.61 3.91 25.90
CA SER A 279 27.84 3.27 26.38
C SER A 279 29.11 4.01 25.93
N GLU A 280 29.18 4.45 24.67
CA GLU A 280 30.31 5.23 24.15
C GLU A 280 30.47 6.57 24.89
N ARG A 281 29.38 7.32 25.10
CA ARG A 281 29.40 8.57 25.89
C ARG A 281 29.84 8.36 27.33
N TRP A 282 29.34 7.30 27.98
CA TRP A 282 29.74 6.96 29.35
C TRP A 282 31.24 6.63 29.42
N LEU A 283 31.76 5.86 28.45
CA LEU A 283 33.17 5.51 28.38
C LEU A 283 34.04 6.75 28.18
N GLU A 284 33.68 7.61 27.22
CA GLU A 284 34.39 8.88 26.98
C GLU A 284 34.39 9.78 28.20
N LEU A 285 33.27 9.86 28.92
CA LEU A 285 33.16 10.63 30.16
C LEU A 285 34.10 10.08 31.24
N MET A 286 34.19 8.75 31.40
CA MET A 286 35.06 8.13 32.41
C MET A 286 36.54 8.21 32.06
N LEU A 287 36.90 8.14 30.77
CA LEU A 287 38.29 8.16 30.33
C LEU A 287 38.88 9.56 30.28
N ASN A 288 38.08 10.57 29.93
CA ASN A 288 38.57 11.91 29.63
C ASN A 288 38.20 12.96 30.69
N GLN A 289 37.28 12.64 31.60
CA GLN A 289 36.86 13.53 32.67
C GLN A 289 36.97 12.78 34.00
N LEU A 290 37.24 13.48 35.10
CA LEU A 290 37.00 12.98 36.45
C LEU A 290 35.63 13.54 36.90
N PRO A 291 34.50 12.98 36.42
CA PRO A 291 33.20 13.61 36.60
C PRO A 291 32.78 13.57 38.06
N ASP A 292 32.25 14.71 38.53
CA ASP A 292 31.62 14.79 39.83
C ASP A 292 30.25 14.09 39.86
N THR A 293 29.69 13.94 41.06
CA THR A 293 28.38 13.30 41.25
C THR A 293 27.24 14.01 40.50
N ARG A 294 27.34 15.33 40.30
CA ARG A 294 26.35 16.12 39.54
C ARG A 294 26.39 15.78 38.05
N THR A 295 27.58 15.65 37.47
CA THR A 295 27.77 15.28 36.07
C THR A 295 27.23 13.87 35.81
N LEU A 296 27.54 12.92 36.68
CA LEU A 296 27.00 11.55 36.64
C LEU A 296 25.47 11.53 36.73
N ALA A 297 24.87 12.32 37.64
CA ALA A 297 23.43 12.40 37.78
C ALA A 297 22.75 13.02 36.55
N ARG A 298 23.38 14.03 35.92
CA ARG A 298 22.88 14.62 34.67
C ARG A 298 22.93 13.61 33.53
N GLU A 299 24.00 12.82 33.43
CA GLU A 299 24.11 11.81 32.37
C GLU A 299 23.09 10.68 32.54
N ARG A 300 22.81 10.25 33.77
CA ARG A 300 21.72 9.29 34.06
C ARG A 300 20.35 9.82 33.63
N LYS A 301 20.10 11.13 33.76
CA LYS A 301 18.86 11.76 33.29
C LYS A 301 18.76 11.84 31.76
N GLN A 302 19.85 11.60 31.03
CA GLN A 302 19.84 11.51 29.57
C GLN A 302 19.48 10.11 29.05
N ASP A 303 18.88 9.27 29.89
CA ASP A 303 18.50 7.92 29.49
C ASP A 303 17.35 7.90 28.48
N VAL A 304 17.68 7.55 27.25
CA VAL A 304 16.74 7.35 26.14
C VAL A 304 16.12 5.96 26.19
N LEU A 305 16.80 4.97 26.78
CA LEU A 305 16.35 3.57 26.77
C LEU A 305 15.05 3.39 27.52
N THR A 306 14.88 4.05 28.67
CA THR A 306 13.61 4.04 29.42
C THR A 306 12.43 4.46 28.53
N GLY A 307 12.61 5.48 27.69
CA GLY A 307 11.57 5.92 26.75
C GLY A 307 11.30 4.92 25.64
N LEU A 308 12.34 4.34 25.03
CA LEU A 308 12.19 3.33 23.97
C LEU A 308 11.48 2.07 24.48
N LEU A 309 11.80 1.62 25.70
CA LEU A 309 11.13 0.49 26.34
C LEU A 309 9.66 0.80 26.69
N ALA A 310 9.36 2.03 27.08
CA ALA A 310 7.97 2.47 27.28
C ALA A 310 7.16 2.43 25.98
N VAL A 311 7.74 2.92 24.86
CA VAL A 311 7.10 2.81 23.53
C VAL A 311 6.93 1.34 23.13
N ALA A 312 7.93 0.49 23.36
CA ALA A 312 7.83 -0.95 23.07
C ALA A 312 6.67 -1.62 23.83
N ARG A 313 6.43 -1.23 25.09
CA ARG A 313 5.29 -1.70 25.87
C ARG A 313 3.95 -1.26 25.26
N LEU A 314 3.84 -0.03 24.77
CA LEU A 314 2.65 0.45 24.06
C LEU A 314 2.40 -0.33 22.75
N VAL A 315 3.46 -0.62 22.00
CA VAL A 315 3.38 -1.46 20.79
C VAL A 315 2.90 -2.86 21.13
N ALA A 316 3.43 -3.48 22.18
CA ALA A 316 2.99 -4.81 22.63
C ALA A 316 1.49 -4.81 23.00
N LYS A 317 1.04 -3.81 23.78
CA LYS A 317 -0.38 -3.65 24.13
C LYS A 317 -1.27 -3.42 22.91
N ARG A 318 -0.79 -2.69 21.89
CA ARG A 318 -1.49 -2.51 20.61
C ARG A 318 -1.66 -3.84 19.88
N LYS A 319 -0.59 -4.64 19.74
CA LYS A 319 -0.65 -5.96 19.10
C LYS A 319 -1.67 -6.87 19.79
N GLU A 320 -1.66 -6.92 21.12
CA GLU A 320 -2.61 -7.71 21.90
C GLU A 320 -4.05 -7.27 21.68
N LYS A 321 -4.34 -5.96 21.74
CA LYS A 321 -5.68 -5.42 21.46
C LYS A 321 -6.18 -5.80 20.06
N LEU A 322 -5.32 -5.74 19.05
CA LEU A 322 -5.67 -6.06 17.66
C LEU A 322 -5.99 -7.55 17.49
N LEU A 323 -5.25 -8.45 18.15
CA LEU A 323 -5.54 -9.88 18.15
C LEU A 323 -6.90 -10.18 18.80
N VAL A 324 -7.20 -9.52 19.93
CA VAL A 324 -8.52 -9.65 20.56
C VAL A 324 -9.64 -9.18 19.63
N GLN A 325 -9.44 -8.08 18.90
CA GLN A 325 -10.42 -7.60 17.91
C GLN A 325 -10.60 -8.58 16.73
N LEU A 326 -9.52 -9.20 16.27
CA LEU A 326 -9.57 -10.22 15.23
C LEU A 326 -10.32 -11.47 15.70
N ALA A 327 -10.05 -11.97 16.90
CA ALA A 327 -10.77 -13.09 17.51
C ALA A 327 -12.26 -12.78 17.74
N GLN A 328 -12.61 -11.53 18.05
CA GLN A 328 -14.01 -11.10 18.16
C GLN A 328 -14.74 -11.13 16.81
N LEU A 329 -14.05 -10.88 15.70
CA LEU A 329 -14.65 -11.00 14.36
C LEU A 329 -14.91 -12.45 13.96
N GLN A 330 -14.03 -13.37 14.39
CA GLN A 330 -14.22 -14.81 14.21
C GLN A 330 -15.40 -15.31 15.02
N THR A 331 -15.40 -15.08 16.34
CA THR A 331 -16.45 -15.59 17.26
C THR A 331 -17.86 -15.07 16.98
N ARG A 332 -18.01 -13.88 16.39
CA ARG A 332 -19.32 -13.29 16.04
C ARG A 332 -19.86 -13.76 14.68
N GLY A 333 -19.16 -14.64 13.98
CA GLY A 333 -19.53 -15.13 12.64
C GLY A 333 -19.46 -14.08 11.52
N ALA A 334 -19.03 -12.84 11.83
CA ALA A 334 -18.88 -11.79 10.85
C ALA A 334 -17.79 -12.13 9.81
N GLN A 335 -16.74 -12.82 10.24
CA GLN A 335 -15.70 -13.33 9.35
C GLN A 335 -16.23 -14.43 8.43
N GLU A 336 -16.95 -15.42 8.96
CA GLU A 336 -17.54 -16.50 8.16
C GLU A 336 -18.54 -15.96 7.13
N GLN A 337 -19.39 -15.01 7.52
CA GLN A 337 -20.31 -14.37 6.59
C GLN A 337 -19.58 -13.61 5.49
N LEU A 338 -18.48 -12.92 5.80
CA LEU A 338 -17.65 -12.25 4.79
C LEU A 338 -17.06 -13.26 3.79
N LEU A 339 -16.49 -14.36 4.29
CA LEU A 339 -15.89 -15.40 3.44
C LEU A 339 -16.96 -16.07 2.57
N HIS A 340 -18.12 -16.38 3.14
CA HIS A 340 -19.27 -16.91 2.40
C HIS A 340 -19.72 -15.96 1.29
N ASP A 341 -19.88 -14.67 1.59
CA ASP A 341 -20.30 -13.70 0.58
C ASP A 341 -19.28 -13.52 -0.54
N ILE A 342 -17.98 -13.64 -0.24
CA ILE A 342 -16.92 -13.66 -1.27
C ILE A 342 -17.07 -14.89 -2.17
N ALA A 343 -17.28 -16.08 -1.60
CA ALA A 343 -17.49 -17.31 -2.37
C ALA A 343 -18.75 -17.23 -3.24
N MET A 344 -19.83 -16.64 -2.74
CA MET A 344 -21.06 -16.42 -3.51
C MET A 344 -20.85 -15.44 -4.68
N LEU A 345 -19.97 -14.45 -4.53
CA LEU A 345 -19.58 -13.58 -5.65
C LEU A 345 -18.77 -14.35 -6.70
N ALA A 346 -17.84 -15.22 -6.28
CA ALA A 346 -17.05 -16.05 -7.18
C ALA A 346 -17.95 -16.94 -8.06
N ALA A 347 -18.88 -17.68 -7.46
CA ALA A 347 -19.83 -18.53 -8.18
C ALA A 347 -20.71 -17.74 -9.15
N ARG A 348 -21.13 -16.52 -8.77
CA ARG A 348 -21.90 -15.65 -9.67
C ARG A 348 -21.07 -15.16 -10.87
N MET A 349 -19.79 -14.88 -10.68
CA MET A 349 -18.90 -14.45 -11.76
C MET A 349 -18.70 -15.56 -12.79
N GLN A 350 -18.53 -16.81 -12.33
CA GLN A 350 -18.50 -18.00 -13.19
C GLN A 350 -19.84 -18.18 -13.94
N GLY A 351 -20.98 -18.10 -13.25
CA GLY A 351 -22.29 -18.24 -13.88
C GLY A 351 -22.69 -17.10 -14.82
N HIS A 352 -22.07 -15.92 -14.70
CA HIS A 352 -22.22 -14.83 -15.68
C HIS A 352 -21.48 -15.12 -16.99
N ALA A 353 -20.35 -15.82 -16.92
CA ALA A 353 -19.61 -16.24 -18.12
C ALA A 353 -20.35 -17.31 -18.91
N GLU A 354 -20.96 -18.29 -18.21
CA GLU A 354 -21.74 -19.36 -18.85
C GLU A 354 -22.97 -18.85 -19.62
N ARG A 355 -23.61 -17.77 -19.15
CA ARG A 355 -24.75 -17.13 -19.83
C ARG A 355 -24.36 -16.18 -20.95
N ALA A 356 -23.10 -15.77 -21.01
CA ALA A 356 -22.57 -14.94 -22.09
C ALA A 356 -22.06 -15.80 -23.26
N ALA A 357 -21.72 -17.07 -22.99
CA ALA A 357 -21.17 -18.03 -23.95
C ALA A 357 -22.23 -18.92 -24.64
N GLY A 358 -23.51 -18.86 -24.22
CA GLY A 358 -24.63 -19.57 -24.82
C GLY A 358 -25.77 -18.63 -25.15
#